data_AF-A0A974PV25-F1
#
_entry.id   AF-A0A974PV25-F1
#
_cell.length_a   1.000
_cell.length_b   1.000
_cell.length_c   1.000
_cell.angle_alpha   90.00
_cell.angle_beta   90.00
_cell.angle_gamma   90.00
#
_symmetry.space_group_name_H-M   'P 1'
#
loop_
_entity.id
_entity.type
_entity.pdbx_description
1 polymer ?
#
loop_
_entity_poly.entity_id
_entity_poly.type
_entity_poly.pdbx_seq_one_letter_code
_entity_poly.pdbx_strand_id
1 'polypeptide(L)'
;MSTVQLRRIDPSRNMARFYMLTVQPSLFGEWCLVREWGRIGSPGRVASTPFPSLPWPRRPWTSASARRSARDTPSPSKYLETKRAPAGAGALPV
;
A
#
# COMPACT_ATOMS: atom_id res chain seq x y z
N MET A 1 -11.87 13.12 4.31
CA MET A 1 -10.60 12.38 4.19
C MET A 1 -10.61 11.31 5.26
N SER A 2 -10.66 10.04 4.88
CA SER A 2 -10.68 8.93 5.84
C SER A 2 -9.24 8.58 6.21
N THR A 3 -8.93 8.61 7.51
CA THR A 3 -7.60 8.28 8.03
C THR A 3 -7.69 7.13 9.02
N VAL A 4 -6.73 6.22 8.97
CA VAL A 4 -6.57 5.11 9.91
C VAL A 4 -5.17 5.19 10.50
N GLN A 5 -5.10 5.21 11.84
CA GLN A 5 -3.84 5.22 12.59
C GLN A 5 -3.68 3.89 13.31
N LEU A 6 -2.53 3.24 13.12
CA LEU A 6 -2.16 1.99 13.77
C LEU A 6 -0.85 2.18 14.51
N ARG A 7 -0.77 1.64 15.72
CA ARG A 7 0.43 1.70 16.56
C ARG A 7 0.80 0.30 17.00
N ARG A 8 2.09 -0.02 16.91
CA ARG A 8 2.65 -1.26 17.45
C ARG A 8 3.72 -0.90 18.48
N ILE A 9 3.49 -1.27 19.73
CA ILE A 9 4.39 -1.00 20.85
C ILE A 9 4.64 -2.32 21.57
N ASP A 10 5.90 -2.76 21.59
CA ASP A 10 6.38 -3.91 22.35
C ASP A 10 7.72 -3.50 23.00
N PRO A 11 7.71 -3.12 24.30
CA PRO A 11 8.90 -2.69 25.02
C PRO A 11 9.96 -3.78 25.13
N SER A 12 9.55 -5.05 25.26
CA SER A 12 10.47 -6.18 25.43
C SER A 12 11.38 -6.39 24.21
N ARG A 13 10.91 -5.95 23.04
CA ARG A 13 11.64 -6.03 21.76
C ARG A 13 12.13 -4.68 21.26
N ASN A 14 12.13 -3.65 22.11
CA ASN A 14 12.47 -2.26 21.75
C ASN A 14 11.73 -1.78 20.49
N MET A 15 10.46 -2.18 20.35
CA MET A 15 9.66 -1.96 19.15
C MET A 15 8.60 -0.90 19.41
N ALA A 16 8.74 0.25 18.76
CA ALA A 16 7.76 1.32 18.83
C ALA A 16 7.55 1.88 17.43
N ARG A 17 6.55 1.39 16.70
CA ARG A 17 6.26 1.78 15.31
C ARG A 17 4.86 2.37 15.17
N PHE A 18 4.73 3.34 14.28
CA PHE A 18 3.44 3.89 13.86
C PHE A 18 3.22 3.61 12.37
N TYR A 19 1.95 3.52 11.99
CA TYR A 19 1.48 3.49 10.62
C TYR A 19 0.27 4.42 10.51
N MET A 20 0.28 5.31 9.52
CA MET A 20 -0.86 6.14 9.16
C MET A 20 -1.25 5.85 7.72
N LEU A 21 -2.54 5.66 7.49
CA LEU A 21 -3.12 5.33 6.20
C LEU A 21 -4.21 6.36 5.91
N THR A 22 -3.97 7.23 4.93
CA THR A 22 -4.92 8.28 4.54
C THR A 22 -5.39 8.03 3.12
N VAL A 23 -6.70 7.94 2.92
CA VAL A 23 -7.29 7.92 1.57
C VAL A 23 -7.70 9.34 1.22
N GLN A 24 -7.13 9.86 0.13
CA GLN A 24 -7.43 11.20 -0.38
C GLN A 24 -7.68 11.17 -1.89
N PRO A 25 -8.59 12.02 -2.41
CA PRO A 25 -8.72 12.23 -3.84
C PRO A 25 -7.47 12.91 -4.39
N SER A 26 -7.05 12.51 -5.58
CA SER A 26 -6.00 13.14 -6.35
C SER A 26 -6.57 14.33 -7.13
N LEU A 27 -5.70 15.25 -7.55
CA LEU A 27 -6.09 16.38 -8.41
C LEU A 27 -6.71 15.94 -9.75
N PHE A 28 -6.51 14.68 -10.14
CA PHE A 28 -7.01 14.11 -11.39
C PHE A 28 -8.32 13.33 -11.21
N GLY A 29 -8.95 13.42 -10.03
CA GLY A 29 -10.20 12.71 -9.73
C GLY A 29 -10.03 11.21 -9.46
N GLU A 30 -8.78 10.74 -9.38
CA GLU A 30 -8.45 9.38 -8.95
C GLU A 30 -8.33 9.31 -7.42
N TRP A 31 -8.29 8.11 -6.85
CA TRP A 31 -8.02 7.95 -5.42
C TRP A 31 -6.53 7.71 -5.18
N CYS A 32 -5.99 8.26 -4.11
CA CYS A 32 -4.61 8.03 -3.67
C CYS A 32 -4.59 7.55 -2.22
N LEU A 33 -3.84 6.49 -1.94
CA LEU A 33 -3.50 6.09 -0.58
C LEU A 33 -2.16 6.72 -0.19
N VAL A 34 -2.16 7.51 0.87
CA VAL A 34 -0.95 7.99 1.53
C VAL A 34 -0.66 7.08 2.70
N ARG A 35 0.56 6.54 2.74
CA ARG A 35 1.06 5.69 3.81
C ARG A 35 2.18 6.43 4.51
N GLU A 36 2.07 6.59 5.82
CA GLU A 36 3.16 7.09 6.66
C GLU A 36 3.56 5.99 7.64
N TRP A 37 4.85 5.80 7.84
CA TRP A 37 5.33 4.81 8.80
C TRP A 37 6.66 5.20 9.39
N GLY A 38 6.92 4.81 10.63
CA GLY A 38 8.17 5.15 11.28
C GLY A 38 8.26 4.65 12.70
N ARG A 39 9.37 5.00 13.35
CA ARG A 39 9.53 4.82 14.79
C ARG A 39 8.80 5.95 15.51
N ILE A 40 8.09 5.65 16.59
CA ILE A 40 7.40 6.66 17.40
C ILE A 40 8.46 7.62 17.98
N GLY A 41 8.29 8.92 17.77
CA GLY A 41 9.25 9.95 18.19
C GLY A 41 10.33 10.30 17.15
N SER A 42 10.24 9.78 15.93
CA SER A 42 11.15 10.12 14.83
C SER A 42 10.37 10.55 13.58
N PRO A 43 10.96 11.41 12.72
CA PRO A 43 10.37 11.68 11.40
C PRO A 43 10.31 10.36 10.62
N GLY A 44 9.09 9.92 10.32
CA GLY A 44 8.84 8.69 9.58
C GLY A 44 9.15 8.83 8.08
N ARG A 45 8.66 7.87 7.31
CA ARG A 45 8.65 7.89 5.85
C ARG A 45 7.22 7.99 5.37
N VAL A 46 7.04 8.62 4.21
CA VAL A 46 5.75 8.78 3.54
C VAL A 46 5.85 8.22 2.13
N ALA A 47 4.86 7.45 1.70
CA ALA A 47 4.69 7.08 0.30
C ALA A 47 3.23 7.18 -0.12
N SER A 48 3.01 7.76 -1.29
CA SER A 48 1.71 7.81 -1.95
C SER A 48 1.61 6.71 -3.01
N THR A 49 0.44 6.11 -3.14
CA THR A 49 0.15 5.13 -4.19
C THR A 49 -1.18 5.52 -4.83
N PRO A 50 -1.19 5.87 -6.14
CA PRO A 50 -2.41 6.14 -6.85
C PRO A 50 -3.17 4.83 -7.11
N PHE A 51 -4.49 4.91 -7.01
CA PHE A 51 -5.45 3.86 -7.31
C PHE A 51 -6.34 4.36 -8.45
N PRO A 52 -5.88 4.19 -9.72
CA PRO A 52 -6.74 4.44 -10.85
C PRO A 52 -7.93 3.49 -10.77
N SER A 53 -9.15 4.01 -10.66
CA SER A 53 -10.34 3.22 -10.96
C SER A 53 -10.28 2.87 -12.44
N LEU A 54 -10.35 1.58 -12.78
CA LEU A 54 -10.30 1.11 -14.16
C LEU A 54 -11.27 1.92 -15.04
N PRO A 55 -10.81 2.63 -16.08
CA PRO A 55 -11.71 3.32 -16.99
C PRO A 55 -12.33 2.31 -17.96
N TRP A 56 -13.62 2.05 -17.81
CA TRP A 56 -14.44 1.32 -18.78
C TRP A 56 -15.04 2.30 -19.83
N PRO A 57 -15.07 2.00 -21.14
CA PRO A 57 -13.94 1.88 -22.05
C PRO A 57 -13.39 3.25 -22.57
N ARG A 58 -12.05 3.36 -22.50
CA ARG A 58 -11.05 4.17 -23.25
C ARG A 58 -11.47 5.44 -24.01
N ARG A 59 -10.86 6.56 -23.60
CA ARG A 59 -10.15 7.45 -24.54
C ARG A 59 -8.67 7.04 -24.60
N PRO A 60 -7.98 7.16 -25.75
CA PRO A 60 -6.57 6.81 -25.85
C PRO A 60 -5.73 7.76 -24.98
N TRP A 61 -4.88 7.15 -24.16
CA TRP A 61 -3.81 7.79 -23.40
C TRP A 61 -2.87 8.50 -24.37
N THR A 62 -2.90 9.83 -24.43
CA THR A 62 -1.86 10.59 -25.11
C THR A 62 -0.66 10.75 -24.16
N SER A 63 0.53 10.73 -24.76
CA SER A 63 1.86 10.51 -24.20
C SER A 63 2.38 11.47 -23.11
N ALA A 64 1.53 12.26 -22.46
CA ALA A 64 1.93 13.33 -21.53
C ALA A 64 2.26 12.85 -20.10
N SER A 65 1.71 11.73 -19.64
CA SER A 65 1.86 11.25 -18.24
C SER A 65 3.05 10.30 -18.02
N ALA A 66 3.84 9.99 -19.06
CA ALA A 66 4.93 9.03 -18.99
C ALA A 66 6.17 9.50 -18.21
N ARG A 67 6.30 10.79 -17.86
CA ARG A 67 7.57 11.32 -17.31
C ARG A 67 7.71 11.29 -15.79
N ARG A 68 6.71 10.86 -15.00
CA ARG A 68 6.80 10.98 -13.52
C ARG A 68 6.53 9.71 -12.69
N SER A 69 6.04 8.61 -13.25
CA SER A 69 5.55 7.46 -12.46
C SER A 69 6.45 6.21 -12.46
N ALA A 70 7.56 6.23 -13.22
CA ALA A 70 8.43 5.06 -13.37
C ALA A 70 9.29 4.72 -12.13
N ARG A 71 9.38 5.61 -11.13
CA ARG A 71 10.16 5.36 -9.91
C ARG A 71 9.41 4.61 -8.82
N ASP A 72 8.08 4.64 -8.82
CA ASP A 72 7.28 4.21 -7.66
C ASP A 72 6.05 3.34 -8.00
N THR A 73 5.94 2.81 -9.23
CA THR A 73 4.85 1.86 -9.54
C THR A 73 5.29 0.45 -9.13
N PRO A 74 4.76 -0.15 -8.04
CA PRO A 74 4.98 -1.58 -7.82
C PRO A 74 4.19 -2.33 -8.90
N SER A 75 4.86 -3.25 -9.59
CA SER A 75 4.22 -4.15 -10.57
C SER A 75 2.93 -4.77 -10.01
N PRO A 76 1.82 -4.76 -10.76
CA PRO A 76 0.56 -5.41 -10.38
C PRO A 76 0.70 -6.89 -10.00
N SER A 77 1.77 -7.54 -10.47
CA SER A 77 2.09 -8.94 -10.19
C SER A 77 2.39 -9.25 -8.71
N LYS A 78 2.62 -8.26 -7.83
CA LYS A 78 2.88 -8.52 -6.41
C LYS A 78 1.63 -8.69 -5.54
N TYR A 79 0.45 -8.27 -5.99
CA TYR A 79 -0.78 -8.32 -5.17
C TYR A 79 -1.60 -9.61 -5.35
N LEU A 80 -1.39 -10.34 -6.45
CA LEU A 80 -2.14 -11.57 -6.75
C LEU A 80 -1.46 -12.84 -6.20
N GLU A 81 -0.23 -12.75 -5.69
CA GLU A 81 0.51 -13.86 -5.07
C GLU A 81 0.22 -13.98 -3.56
N THR A 82 -1.03 -13.82 -3.14
CA THR A 82 -1.44 -14.14 -1.76
C THR A 82 -2.80 -14.80 -1.81
N LYS A 83 -2.86 -15.99 -2.45
CA LYS A 83 -3.72 -17.15 -2.09
C LYS A 83 -3.22 -18.41 -2.80
N ARG A 84 -2.18 -19.05 -2.25
CA ARG A 84 -2.09 -20.51 -2.26
C ARG A 84 -2.14 -20.97 -0.81
N ALA A 85 -3.29 -21.52 -0.42
CA ALA A 85 -3.39 -22.33 0.79
C ALA A 85 -2.43 -23.52 0.65
N PRO A 86 -1.72 -23.95 1.71
CA PRO A 86 -0.97 -25.19 1.64
C PRO A 86 -1.96 -26.36 1.56
N ALA A 87 -1.99 -27.01 0.40
CA ALA A 87 -2.52 -28.35 0.26
C ALA A 87 -1.53 -29.33 0.92
N GLY A 88 -2.00 -30.06 1.93
CA GLY A 88 -1.43 -31.34 2.39
C GLY A 88 -0.05 -31.32 3.05
N ALA A 89 -0.02 -31.30 4.38
CA ALA A 89 1.04 -31.94 5.16
C ALA A 89 0.39 -32.56 6.40
N GLY A 90 0.22 -33.88 6.37
CA GLY A 90 -0.34 -34.67 7.47
C GLY A 90 0.62 -34.80 8.65
N ALA A 91 0.03 -34.93 9.84
CA ALA A 91 0.47 -35.78 10.94
C ALA A 91 -0.47 -35.51 12.14
N LEU A 92 -1.37 -36.44 12.44
CA LEU A 92 -1.98 -36.55 13.76
C LEU A 92 -1.02 -37.39 14.63
N PRO A 93 -0.69 -36.99 15.87
CA PRO A 93 0.01 -37.88 16.77
C PRO A 93 -0.99 -38.81 17.50
N VAL A 94 -0.65 -40.10 17.44
CA VAL A 94 -0.94 -41.27 18.31
C VAL A 94 -2.20 -41.30 19.17
#